data_AF-A0A7V3PMN7-F1
#
_entry.id   AF-A0A7V3PMN7-F1
#
_cell.length_a   1.000
_cell.length_b   1.000
_cell.length_c   1.000
_cell.angle_alpha   90.00
_cell.angle_beta   90.00
_cell.angle_gamma   90.00
#
_symmetry.space_group_name_H-M   'P 1'
#
loop_
_entity.id
_entity.type
_entity.pdbx_description
1 polymer ?
#
loop_
_entity_poly.entity_id
_entity_poly.type
_entity_poly.pdbx_seq_one_letter_code
_entity_poly.pdbx_strand_id
1 'polypeptide(L)'
;MDITELKSKKIVELNKIAKELEIENYSDLRKQDLIFKILEKQAEKEGYSFSSGVLEVLPDGYGFLRSPDYNYLPSPDDIYVSPSQIKKFNLRTGDTVAGQVRPPKNGERFFALLKVTSVNGEEPEKVMHRRLFDNLTPLYPEKKIQLETVPGEYSMRVLDLLAPIGFGQRGLIVSPPKSGKTILLQKIANSITRNHPDVKLIVLLIDERPEEVTDWKRTVKAEVISSTFDEPAERHVQVSDIVIEKAKRLVEMGNDVVILLDSITRLARANNTVIPHSGKILSGGVDAYALHKPKRFFGAARNTEEGGSLTIIATALIDTGSRMDEVIFEEFKGTGNMEVVLDRSLADRRIFPAIDVNRSGTRKEELLIKEETLSRIWLLRKILSELTPVEAMEFLLDKMRGTKNNKEFLESMNS
;
A
#
# COMPACT_ATOMS: atom_id res chain seq x y z
N MET A 1 5.12 -31.99 -6.49
CA MET A 1 6.23 -31.19 -7.06
C MET A 1 6.55 -30.09 -6.09
N ASP A 2 7.80 -29.65 -6.00
CA ASP A 2 8.18 -28.57 -5.09
C ASP A 2 8.14 -27.20 -5.78
N ILE A 3 8.04 -26.12 -5.00
CA ILE A 3 7.92 -24.74 -5.51
C ILE A 3 9.14 -24.32 -6.36
N THR A 4 10.34 -24.79 -6.02
CA THR A 4 11.58 -24.54 -6.79
C THR A 4 11.49 -25.14 -8.18
N GLU A 5 11.00 -26.37 -8.29
CA GLU A 5 10.77 -27.04 -9.56
C GLU A 5 9.74 -26.28 -10.40
N LEU A 6 8.61 -25.88 -9.80
CA LEU A 6 7.56 -25.13 -10.49
C LEU A 6 8.02 -23.73 -10.95
N LYS A 7 8.85 -23.03 -10.17
CA LYS A 7 9.41 -21.74 -10.57
C LYS A 7 10.37 -21.82 -11.75
N SER A 8 11.15 -22.88 -11.83
CA SER A 8 12.09 -23.11 -12.93
C SER A 8 11.41 -23.36 -14.28
N LYS A 9 10.16 -23.86 -14.25
CA LYS A 9 9.37 -24.15 -15.44
C LYS A 9 8.87 -22.88 -16.15
N LYS A 10 8.73 -22.97 -17.47
CA LYS A 10 8.11 -21.90 -18.28
C LYS A 10 6.59 -21.90 -18.07
N ILE A 11 5.93 -20.75 -18.31
CA ILE A 11 4.48 -20.64 -18.15
C ILE A 11 3.70 -21.66 -19.01
N VAL A 12 4.23 -22.00 -20.18
CA VAL A 12 3.66 -23.04 -21.06
C VAL A 12 3.70 -24.43 -20.41
N GLU A 13 4.75 -24.75 -19.67
CA GLU A 13 4.87 -26.03 -18.95
C GLU A 13 3.97 -26.05 -17.71
N LEU A 14 3.88 -24.93 -16.99
CA LEU A 14 2.96 -24.79 -15.87
C LEU A 14 1.50 -24.93 -16.31
N ASN A 15 1.13 -24.37 -17.48
CA ASN A 15 -0.19 -24.54 -18.07
C ASN A 15 -0.50 -26.00 -18.42
N LYS A 16 0.51 -26.78 -18.87
CA LYS A 16 0.32 -28.23 -19.10
C LYS A 16 0.06 -28.96 -17.79
N ILE A 17 0.85 -28.68 -16.75
CA ILE A 17 0.66 -29.27 -15.42
C ILE A 17 -0.71 -28.90 -14.84
N ALA A 18 -1.13 -27.65 -14.98
CA ALA A 18 -2.44 -27.18 -14.51
C ALA A 18 -3.59 -27.90 -15.23
N LYS A 19 -3.44 -28.14 -16.55
CA LYS A 19 -4.40 -28.92 -17.33
C LYS A 19 -4.46 -30.38 -16.88
N GLU A 20 -3.33 -31.02 -16.61
CA GLU A 20 -3.26 -32.40 -16.07
C GLU A 20 -3.85 -32.51 -14.66
N LEU A 21 -3.82 -31.42 -13.90
CA LEU A 21 -4.42 -31.33 -12.56
C LEU A 21 -5.89 -30.87 -12.58
N GLU A 22 -6.48 -30.67 -13.77
CA GLU A 22 -7.87 -30.23 -13.95
C GLU A 22 -8.19 -28.91 -13.21
N ILE A 23 -7.24 -27.97 -13.21
CA ILE A 23 -7.45 -26.63 -12.67
C ILE A 23 -8.28 -25.83 -13.68
N GLU A 24 -9.30 -25.10 -13.23
CA GLU A 24 -10.12 -24.23 -14.09
C GLU A 24 -9.51 -22.82 -14.23
N ASN A 25 -9.77 -22.14 -15.35
CA ASN A 25 -9.35 -20.76 -15.62
C ASN A 25 -7.85 -20.47 -15.42
N TYR A 26 -6.99 -21.49 -15.56
CA TYR A 26 -5.54 -21.37 -15.33
C TYR A 26 -4.83 -20.46 -16.35
N SER A 27 -5.43 -20.21 -17.51
CA SER A 27 -4.84 -19.38 -18.58
C SER A 27 -4.70 -17.90 -18.21
N ASP A 28 -5.57 -17.40 -17.34
CA ASP A 28 -5.63 -15.98 -16.97
C ASP A 28 -4.79 -15.68 -15.72
N LEU A 29 -4.24 -16.72 -15.09
CA LEU A 29 -3.44 -16.61 -13.88
C LEU A 29 -2.02 -16.15 -14.19
N ARG A 30 -1.49 -15.26 -13.34
CA ARG A 30 -0.07 -14.93 -13.37
C ARG A 30 0.74 -16.15 -12.94
N LYS A 31 2.00 -16.20 -13.35
CA LYS A 31 2.89 -17.34 -13.04
C LYS A 31 2.92 -17.70 -11.55
N GLN A 32 2.99 -16.71 -10.65
CA GLN A 32 2.99 -16.96 -9.20
C GLN A 32 1.67 -17.59 -8.73
N ASP A 33 0.53 -17.03 -9.15
CA ASP A 33 -0.81 -17.52 -8.77
C ASP A 33 -1.06 -18.93 -9.31
N LEU A 34 -0.60 -19.21 -10.53
CA LEU A 34 -0.69 -20.53 -11.16
C LEU A 34 0.11 -21.58 -10.39
N ILE A 35 1.34 -21.25 -9.98
CA ILE A 35 2.17 -22.15 -9.15
C ILE A 35 1.44 -22.47 -7.85
N PHE A 36 0.84 -21.47 -7.20
CA PHE A 36 0.08 -21.66 -5.98
C PHE A 36 -1.12 -22.60 -6.18
N LYS A 37 -1.91 -22.40 -7.24
CA LYS A 37 -3.03 -23.26 -7.61
C LYS A 37 -2.61 -24.71 -7.89
N ILE A 38 -1.44 -24.90 -8.51
CA ILE A 38 -0.86 -26.23 -8.73
C ILE A 38 -0.52 -26.92 -7.40
N LEU A 39 0.10 -26.20 -6.46
CA LEU A 39 0.44 -26.75 -5.14
C LEU A 39 -0.81 -27.11 -4.33
N GLU A 40 -1.84 -26.26 -4.36
CA GLU A 40 -3.14 -26.51 -3.74
C GLU A 40 -3.75 -27.82 -4.27
N LYS A 41 -3.83 -27.97 -5.60
CA LYS A 41 -4.42 -29.16 -6.23
C LYS A 41 -3.62 -30.44 -5.98
N GLN A 42 -2.29 -30.34 -5.84
CA GLN A 42 -1.44 -31.47 -5.48
C GLN A 42 -1.70 -31.94 -4.04
N ALA A 43 -1.80 -31.01 -3.09
CA ALA A 43 -2.11 -31.35 -1.70
C ALA A 43 -3.49 -32.02 -1.57
N GLU A 44 -4.50 -31.52 -2.29
CA GLU A 44 -5.83 -32.13 -2.34
C GLU A 44 -5.78 -33.59 -2.81
N LYS A 45 -4.99 -33.90 -3.86
CA LYS A 45 -4.81 -35.27 -4.36
C LYS A 45 -4.12 -36.19 -3.34
N GLU A 46 -3.27 -35.65 -2.48
CA GLU A 46 -2.62 -36.37 -1.37
C GLU A 46 -3.53 -36.50 -0.13
N GLY A 47 -4.76 -35.98 -0.17
CA GLY A 47 -5.72 -36.03 0.93
C GLY A 47 -5.48 -34.96 2.02
N TYR A 48 -4.63 -33.97 1.73
CA TYR A 48 -4.36 -32.85 2.63
C TYR A 48 -5.08 -31.58 2.15
N SER A 49 -5.55 -30.77 3.10
CA SER A 49 -5.99 -29.42 2.78
C SER A 49 -4.76 -28.52 2.61
N PHE A 50 -4.84 -27.55 1.70
CA PHE A 50 -3.79 -26.54 1.51
C PHE A 50 -4.37 -25.18 1.83
N SER A 51 -3.61 -24.34 2.53
CA SER A 51 -4.06 -22.98 2.83
C SER A 51 -2.89 -22.03 3.00
N SER A 52 -3.20 -20.73 2.93
CA SER A 52 -2.25 -19.65 3.12
C SER A 52 -2.85 -18.52 3.94
N GLY A 53 -2.00 -17.82 4.67
CA GLY A 53 -2.37 -16.59 5.36
C GLY A 53 -1.15 -15.83 5.82
N VAL A 54 -1.39 -14.64 6.38
CA VAL A 54 -0.34 -13.80 6.94
C VAL A 54 -0.14 -14.17 8.40
N LEU A 55 1.08 -14.55 8.76
CA LEU A 55 1.41 -14.96 10.12
C LEU A 55 1.30 -13.76 11.08
N GLU A 56 0.59 -13.96 12.18
CA GLU A 56 0.65 -13.13 13.38
C GLU A 56 1.22 -13.99 14.51
N VAL A 57 2.41 -13.61 15.01
CA VAL A 57 3.03 -14.27 16.17
C VAL A 57 2.54 -13.58 17.45
N LEU A 58 2.01 -14.37 18.37
CA LEU A 58 1.52 -13.90 19.67
C LEU A 58 2.65 -13.90 20.71
N PRO A 59 2.48 -13.19 21.85
CA PRO A 59 3.52 -13.08 22.88
C PRO A 59 4.05 -14.41 23.42
N ASP A 60 3.20 -15.44 23.46
CA ASP A 60 3.55 -16.79 23.92
C ASP A 60 4.39 -17.59 22.88
N GLY A 61 4.70 -17.00 21.73
CA GLY A 61 5.60 -17.55 20.71
C GLY A 61 4.96 -18.50 19.70
N TYR A 62 3.68 -18.85 19.86
CA TYR A 62 2.89 -19.46 18.79
C TYR A 62 2.24 -18.38 17.92
N GLY A 63 1.69 -18.77 16.77
CA GLY A 63 1.04 -17.81 15.87
C GLY A 63 -0.16 -18.38 15.14
N PHE A 64 -0.83 -17.49 14.41
CA PHE A 64 -1.95 -17.83 13.54
C PHE A 64 -1.72 -17.24 12.14
N LEU A 65 -2.09 -17.99 11.11
CA LEU A 65 -2.20 -17.45 9.75
C LEU A 65 -3.56 -16.79 9.62
N ARG A 66 -3.55 -15.45 9.51
CA ARG A 66 -4.75 -14.63 9.32
C ARG A 66 -5.09 -14.54 7.83
N SER A 67 -6.37 -14.63 7.51
CA SER A 67 -6.85 -14.55 6.13
C SER A 67 -7.07 -13.09 5.69
N PRO A 68 -6.69 -12.73 4.44
CA PRO A 68 -7.03 -11.44 3.86
C PRO A 68 -8.55 -11.25 3.69
N ASP A 69 -9.32 -12.33 3.51
CA ASP A 69 -10.78 -12.26 3.32
C ASP A 69 -11.50 -11.72 4.57
N TYR A 70 -10.89 -11.94 5.74
CA TYR A 70 -11.33 -11.42 7.04
C TYR A 70 -10.54 -10.18 7.46
N ASN A 71 -9.90 -9.47 6.53
CA ASN A 71 -9.09 -8.27 6.79
C ASN A 71 -7.99 -8.49 7.84
N TYR A 72 -7.43 -9.70 7.92
CA TYR A 72 -6.47 -10.13 8.94
C TYR A 72 -6.97 -10.13 10.39
N LEU A 73 -8.27 -10.05 10.60
CA LEU A 73 -8.87 -10.19 11.92
C LEU A 73 -8.89 -11.67 12.35
N PRO A 74 -8.91 -11.94 13.67
CA PRO A 74 -9.08 -13.29 14.18
C PRO A 74 -10.36 -13.94 13.65
N SER A 75 -10.23 -15.13 13.08
CA SER A 75 -11.33 -15.92 12.54
C SER A 75 -11.30 -17.37 13.07
N PRO A 76 -12.45 -18.07 13.11
CA PRO A 76 -12.48 -19.49 13.45
C PRO A 76 -11.66 -20.37 12.49
N ASP A 77 -11.45 -19.90 11.26
CA ASP A 77 -10.74 -20.62 10.20
C ASP A 77 -9.22 -20.36 10.22
N ASP A 78 -8.73 -19.62 11.22
CA ASP A 78 -7.32 -19.32 11.35
C ASP A 78 -6.49 -20.59 11.59
N ILE A 79 -5.30 -20.60 11.00
CA ILE A 79 -4.42 -21.77 11.03
C ILE A 79 -3.36 -21.55 12.10
N TYR A 80 -3.38 -22.41 13.11
CA TYR A 80 -2.37 -22.48 14.14
C TYR A 80 -1.00 -22.83 13.56
N VAL A 81 0.01 -22.07 13.98
CA VAL A 81 1.42 -22.28 13.67
C VAL A 81 2.19 -22.45 14.97
N SER A 82 2.87 -23.60 15.10
CA SER A 82 3.60 -23.93 16.32
C SER A 82 4.87 -23.08 16.50
N PRO A 83 5.30 -22.82 17.75
CA PRO A 83 6.58 -22.15 18.03
C PRO A 83 7.77 -22.84 17.36
N SER A 84 7.73 -24.18 17.27
CA SER A 84 8.77 -24.97 16.60
C SER A 84 8.86 -24.68 15.11
N GLN A 85 7.73 -24.51 14.41
CA GLN A 85 7.73 -24.13 12.99
C GLN A 85 8.21 -22.70 12.79
N ILE A 86 7.74 -21.77 13.63
CA ILE A 86 8.18 -20.35 13.61
C ILE A 86 9.69 -20.27 13.77
N LYS A 87 10.24 -20.96 14.77
CA LYS A 87 11.69 -21.00 15.02
C LYS A 87 12.46 -21.70 13.90
N LYS A 88 11.96 -22.83 13.39
CA LYS A 88 12.65 -23.62 12.35
C LYS A 88 12.85 -22.84 11.06
N PHE A 89 11.86 -22.07 10.63
CA PHE A 89 11.90 -21.33 9.37
C PHE A 89 12.17 -19.83 9.56
N ASN A 90 12.53 -19.39 10.78
CA ASN A 90 12.77 -17.99 11.13
C ASN A 90 11.62 -17.06 10.68
N LEU A 91 10.39 -17.51 10.94
CA LEU A 91 9.17 -16.78 10.57
C LEU A 91 8.94 -15.60 11.52
N ARG A 92 8.37 -14.53 10.99
CA ARG A 92 8.01 -13.31 11.74
C ARG A 92 6.60 -12.88 11.38
N THR A 93 5.98 -12.07 12.24
CA THR A 93 4.71 -11.42 11.94
C THR A 93 4.78 -10.70 10.59
N GLY A 94 3.75 -10.85 9.76
CA GLY A 94 3.69 -10.35 8.39
C GLY A 94 4.11 -11.36 7.31
N ASP A 95 4.74 -12.49 7.67
CA ASP A 95 5.11 -13.48 6.66
C ASP A 95 3.87 -14.14 6.08
N THR A 96 3.73 -14.11 4.74
CA THR A 96 2.69 -14.87 4.05
C THR A 96 3.14 -16.31 3.94
N VAL A 97 2.57 -17.19 4.75
CA VAL A 97 2.93 -18.61 4.81
C VAL A 97 1.88 -19.42 4.08
N ALA A 98 2.31 -20.34 3.25
CA ALA A 98 1.42 -21.31 2.60
C ALA A 98 1.91 -22.73 2.82
N GLY A 99 0.99 -23.66 2.97
CA GLY A 99 1.33 -25.04 3.20
C GLY A 99 0.16 -25.97 3.42
N GLN A 100 0.50 -27.23 3.69
CA GLN A 100 -0.45 -28.27 4.02
C GLN A 100 -1.00 -28.02 5.43
N VAL A 101 -2.30 -28.10 5.59
CA VAL A 101 -3.03 -27.94 6.84
C VAL A 101 -3.84 -29.19 7.17
N ARG A 102 -4.07 -29.41 8.46
CA ARG A 102 -4.95 -30.46 8.95
C ARG A 102 -6.08 -29.89 9.80
N PRO A 103 -7.23 -30.58 9.85
CA PRO A 103 -8.29 -30.23 10.78
C PRO A 103 -7.84 -30.40 12.24
N PRO A 104 -8.52 -29.71 13.18
CA PRO A 104 -8.30 -29.90 14.62
C PRO A 104 -8.57 -31.34 15.03
N LYS A 105 -7.73 -31.89 15.91
CA LYS A 105 -7.96 -33.16 16.61
C LYS A 105 -8.80 -32.94 17.86
N ASN A 106 -9.20 -34.04 18.53
CA ASN A 106 -9.93 -33.98 19.79
C ASN A 106 -9.24 -33.06 20.81
N GLY A 107 -9.90 -31.97 21.20
CA GLY A 107 -9.40 -30.96 22.14
C GLY A 107 -8.74 -29.73 21.49
N GLU A 108 -8.48 -29.75 20.17
CA GLU A 108 -8.01 -28.59 19.41
C GLU A 108 -9.21 -27.80 18.83
N ARG A 109 -9.06 -26.47 18.70
CA ARG A 109 -10.12 -25.60 18.16
C ARG A 109 -9.85 -25.10 16.74
N PHE A 110 -8.59 -25.10 16.31
CA PHE A 110 -8.15 -24.47 15.07
C PHE A 110 -7.51 -25.50 14.13
N PHE A 111 -7.53 -25.19 12.83
CA PHE A 111 -6.68 -25.89 11.87
C PHE A 111 -5.21 -25.74 12.26
N ALA A 112 -4.38 -26.73 11.94
CA ALA A 112 -2.95 -26.68 12.24
C ALA A 112 -2.13 -26.83 10.98
N LEU A 113 -1.09 -26.00 10.85
CA LEU A 113 -0.13 -26.11 9.76
C LEU A 113 0.69 -27.40 9.94
N LEU A 114 0.64 -28.30 8.96
CA LEU A 114 1.46 -29.52 8.94
C LEU A 114 2.85 -29.24 8.40
N LYS A 115 2.89 -28.64 7.20
CA LYS A 115 4.13 -28.45 6.44
C LYS A 115 4.12 -27.10 5.75
N VAL A 116 5.11 -26.28 6.06
CA VAL A 116 5.39 -25.03 5.31
C VAL A 116 5.89 -25.42 3.93
N THR A 117 5.21 -24.94 2.88
CA THR A 117 5.58 -25.16 1.48
C THR A 117 6.21 -23.90 0.88
N SER A 118 5.71 -22.72 1.23
CA SER A 118 6.29 -21.45 0.79
C SER A 118 6.12 -20.35 1.82
N VAL A 119 7.05 -19.38 1.80
CA VAL A 119 6.99 -18.17 2.62
C VAL A 119 7.22 -16.96 1.71
N ASN A 120 6.29 -16.01 1.71
CA ASN A 120 6.26 -14.84 0.82
C ASN A 120 6.40 -15.20 -0.67
N GLY A 121 5.83 -16.34 -1.06
CA GLY A 121 5.92 -16.88 -2.42
C GLY A 121 7.28 -17.47 -2.78
N GLU A 122 8.23 -17.54 -1.85
CA GLU A 122 9.56 -18.14 -2.01
C GLU A 122 9.69 -19.44 -1.21
N GLU A 123 10.77 -20.18 -1.47
CA GLU A 123 11.15 -21.36 -0.69
C GLU A 123 11.49 -20.96 0.75
N PRO A 124 11.05 -21.72 1.76
CA PRO A 124 11.31 -21.39 3.16
C PRO A 124 12.81 -21.20 3.48
N GLU A 125 13.69 -21.98 2.84
CA GLU A 125 15.14 -21.92 3.06
C GLU A 125 15.75 -20.59 2.59
N LYS A 126 15.26 -20.01 1.48
CA LYS A 126 15.74 -18.69 0.99
C LYS A 126 15.34 -17.57 1.93
N VAL A 127 14.16 -17.67 2.53
CA VAL A 127 13.61 -16.66 3.44
C VAL A 127 14.36 -16.62 4.76
N MET A 128 14.98 -17.73 5.19
CA MET A 128 15.76 -17.78 6.42
C MET A 128 16.97 -16.84 6.42
N HIS A 129 17.55 -16.57 5.25
CA HIS A 129 18.77 -15.77 5.09
C HIS A 129 18.52 -14.34 4.59
N ARG A 130 17.26 -13.90 4.53
CA ARG A 130 16.92 -12.53 4.12
C ARG A 130 17.47 -11.50 5.11
N ARG A 131 17.81 -10.33 4.61
CA ARG A 131 18.14 -9.17 5.46
C ARG A 131 16.87 -8.68 6.15
N LEU A 132 17.02 -8.17 7.37
CA LEU A 132 15.91 -7.55 8.10
C LEU A 132 15.64 -6.17 7.51
N PHE A 133 14.37 -5.77 7.47
CA PHE A 133 13.94 -4.47 6.92
C PHE A 133 14.69 -3.29 7.57
N ASP A 134 14.87 -3.33 8.89
CA ASP A 134 15.53 -2.27 9.65
C ASP A 134 17.05 -2.18 9.36
N ASN A 135 17.64 -3.21 8.75
CA ASN A 135 19.05 -3.25 8.36
C ASN A 135 19.27 -2.87 6.89
N LEU A 136 18.20 -2.65 6.11
CA LEU A 136 18.31 -2.18 4.74
C LEU A 136 18.70 -0.71 4.72
N THR A 137 19.53 -0.33 3.74
CA THR A 137 20.06 1.04 3.67
C THR A 137 19.02 1.97 3.03
N PRO A 138 18.48 2.96 3.77
CA PRO A 138 17.43 3.84 3.26
C PRO A 138 18.00 4.87 2.28
N LEU A 139 17.38 4.99 1.10
CA LEU A 139 17.70 6.00 0.09
C LEU A 139 16.50 6.89 -0.19
N TYR A 140 16.77 8.01 -0.88
CA TYR A 140 15.70 8.75 -1.55
C TYR A 140 15.12 7.90 -2.70
N PRO A 141 13.86 8.15 -3.09
CA PRO A 141 13.31 7.56 -4.30
C PRO A 141 14.08 8.03 -5.55
N GLU A 142 14.55 7.08 -6.35
CA GLU A 142 15.32 7.35 -7.59
C GLU A 142 14.60 6.86 -8.85
N LYS A 143 13.56 6.03 -8.67
CA LYS A 143 12.74 5.50 -9.76
C LYS A 143 11.33 6.05 -9.63
N LYS A 144 10.89 6.78 -10.65
CA LYS A 144 9.54 7.34 -10.71
C LYS A 144 8.49 6.24 -10.94
N ILE A 145 7.40 6.31 -10.19
CA ILE A 145 6.14 5.61 -10.47
C ILE A 145 5.38 6.45 -11.50
N GLN A 146 5.41 6.01 -12.75
CA GLN A 146 4.63 6.65 -13.82
C GLN A 146 3.12 6.52 -13.55
N LEU A 147 2.42 7.64 -13.35
CA LEU A 147 0.97 7.67 -13.11
C LEU A 147 0.16 8.02 -14.35
N GLU A 148 0.72 8.78 -15.28
CA GLU A 148 0.06 9.09 -16.55
C GLU A 148 -0.27 7.79 -17.31
N THR A 149 -1.52 7.69 -17.78
CA THR A 149 -2.03 6.50 -18.49
C THR A 149 -2.63 6.88 -19.84
N VAL A 150 -3.89 7.31 -19.87
CA VAL A 150 -4.59 7.73 -21.09
C VAL A 150 -4.67 9.25 -21.17
N PRO A 151 -4.76 9.83 -22.40
CA PRO A 151 -4.75 11.29 -22.59
C PRO A 151 -5.76 12.07 -21.73
N GLY A 152 -6.95 11.50 -21.53
CA GLY A 152 -8.05 12.12 -20.78
C GLY A 152 -7.95 12.00 -19.27
N GLU A 153 -6.94 11.27 -18.73
CA GLU A 153 -6.76 11.13 -17.29
C GLU A 153 -5.90 12.29 -16.73
N TYR A 154 -6.50 13.49 -16.72
CA TYR A 154 -5.80 14.72 -16.33
C TYR A 154 -5.33 14.70 -14.87
N SER A 155 -6.04 14.00 -13.96
CA SER A 155 -5.63 13.97 -12.54
C SER A 155 -4.24 13.37 -12.38
N MET A 156 -3.97 12.27 -13.08
CA MET A 156 -2.68 11.59 -13.02
C MET A 156 -1.60 12.33 -13.77
N ARG A 157 -1.95 12.94 -14.91
CA ARG A 157 -1.04 13.79 -15.68
C ARG A 157 -0.57 15.01 -14.88
N VAL A 158 -1.49 15.73 -14.22
CA VAL A 158 -1.18 16.87 -13.36
C VAL A 158 -0.30 16.43 -12.18
N LEU A 159 -0.67 15.32 -11.53
CA LEU A 159 0.09 14.79 -10.39
C LEU A 159 1.53 14.41 -10.78
N ASP A 160 1.70 13.74 -11.93
CA ASP A 160 3.01 13.34 -12.46
C ASP A 160 3.96 14.51 -12.76
N LEU A 161 3.41 15.71 -13.02
CA LEU A 161 4.18 16.93 -13.29
C LEU A 161 4.52 17.70 -12.02
N LEU A 162 3.56 17.82 -11.09
CA LEU A 162 3.67 18.74 -9.96
C LEU A 162 4.11 18.08 -8.65
N ALA A 163 3.82 16.80 -8.46
CA ALA A 163 4.24 16.05 -7.28
C ALA A 163 4.55 14.60 -7.69
N PRO A 164 5.67 14.37 -8.40
CA PRO A 164 6.05 13.05 -8.88
C PRO A 164 6.20 12.06 -7.73
N ILE A 165 5.67 10.84 -7.89
CA ILE A 165 5.80 9.79 -6.88
C ILE A 165 6.93 8.85 -7.27
N GLY A 166 7.85 8.57 -6.35
CA GLY A 166 8.88 7.54 -6.54
C GLY A 166 8.62 6.24 -5.77
N PHE A 167 9.35 5.20 -6.13
CA PHE A 167 9.46 3.97 -5.33
C PHE A 167 10.17 4.27 -4.01
N GLY A 168 9.49 4.07 -2.88
CA GLY A 168 9.94 4.47 -1.55
C GLY A 168 9.40 5.83 -1.05
N GLN A 169 8.44 6.44 -1.75
CA GLN A 169 7.91 7.76 -1.38
C GLN A 169 7.09 7.71 -0.08
N ARG A 170 7.22 8.77 0.74
CA ARG A 170 6.33 9.07 1.88
C ARG A 170 5.46 10.27 1.53
N GLY A 171 4.32 9.99 0.88
CA GLY A 171 3.41 11.01 0.38
C GLY A 171 2.22 11.26 1.29
N LEU A 172 1.86 12.53 1.45
CA LEU A 172 0.62 12.96 2.10
C LEU A 172 -0.31 13.62 1.07
N ILE A 173 -1.53 13.12 0.95
CA ILE A 173 -2.62 13.82 0.29
C ILE A 173 -3.38 14.59 1.37
N VAL A 174 -3.07 15.87 1.46
CA VAL A 174 -3.65 16.79 2.45
C VAL A 174 -4.98 17.26 1.91
N SER A 175 -6.08 16.89 2.56
CA SER A 175 -7.41 17.08 1.98
C SER A 175 -8.43 17.56 3.00
N PRO A 176 -9.17 18.63 2.71
CA PRO A 176 -10.37 18.93 3.46
C PRO A 176 -11.47 17.91 3.10
N PRO A 177 -12.47 17.72 3.98
CA PRO A 177 -13.62 16.88 3.65
C PRO A 177 -14.28 17.29 2.32
N LYS A 178 -14.74 16.30 1.54
CA LYS A 178 -15.44 16.47 0.25
C LYS A 178 -14.61 17.07 -0.90
N SER A 179 -13.28 17.08 -0.81
CA SER A 179 -12.38 17.58 -1.88
C SER A 179 -12.03 16.57 -2.97
N GLY A 180 -12.53 15.32 -2.88
CA GLY A 180 -12.25 14.27 -3.87
C GLY A 180 -11.07 13.35 -3.55
N LYS A 181 -10.65 13.27 -2.28
CA LYS A 181 -9.55 12.39 -1.80
C LYS A 181 -9.65 10.94 -2.31
N THR A 182 -10.85 10.35 -2.23
CA THR A 182 -11.09 8.94 -2.53
C THR A 182 -10.91 8.67 -4.01
N ILE A 183 -11.48 9.53 -4.86
CA ILE A 183 -11.33 9.43 -6.32
C ILE A 183 -9.87 9.60 -6.74
N LEU A 184 -9.14 10.54 -6.13
CA LEU A 184 -7.72 10.72 -6.44
C LEU A 184 -6.90 9.48 -6.07
N LEU A 185 -7.08 8.94 -4.87
CA LEU A 185 -6.40 7.72 -4.43
C LEU A 185 -6.74 6.51 -5.32
N GLN A 186 -8.01 6.32 -5.71
CA GLN A 186 -8.41 5.25 -6.63
C GLN A 186 -7.76 5.39 -8.00
N LYS A 187 -7.65 6.62 -8.52
CA LYS A 187 -6.94 6.88 -9.78
C LYS A 187 -5.45 6.58 -9.69
N ILE A 188 -4.81 6.91 -8.57
CA ILE A 188 -3.41 6.51 -8.30
C ILE A 188 -3.30 4.99 -8.32
N ALA A 189 -4.18 4.30 -7.60
CA ALA A 189 -4.21 2.84 -7.52
C ALA A 189 -4.31 2.18 -8.91
N ASN A 190 -5.30 2.61 -9.71
CA ASN A 190 -5.52 2.09 -11.06
C ASN A 190 -4.35 2.39 -12.01
N SER A 191 -3.71 3.54 -11.87
CA SER A 191 -2.54 3.91 -12.66
C SER A 191 -1.32 3.05 -12.31
N ILE A 192 -1.10 2.79 -11.02
CA ILE A 192 -0.04 1.89 -10.54
C ILE A 192 -0.29 0.48 -11.07
N THR A 193 -1.50 -0.08 -10.92
CA THR A 193 -1.80 -1.43 -11.40
C THR A 193 -1.64 -1.57 -12.92
N ARG A 194 -1.93 -0.50 -13.67
CA ARG A 194 -1.79 -0.50 -15.14
C ARG A 194 -0.33 -0.38 -15.58
N ASN A 195 0.41 0.56 -15.02
CA ASN A 195 1.76 0.91 -15.49
C ASN A 195 2.86 0.06 -14.83
N HIS A 196 2.60 -0.46 -13.63
CA HIS A 196 3.55 -1.23 -12.81
C HIS A 196 2.88 -2.50 -12.24
N PRO A 197 2.52 -3.48 -13.10
CA PRO A 197 1.72 -4.64 -12.69
C PRO A 197 2.43 -5.56 -11.69
N ASP A 198 3.76 -5.47 -11.57
CA ASP A 198 4.57 -6.28 -10.65
C ASP A 198 4.59 -5.73 -9.21
N VAL A 199 4.17 -4.47 -9.03
CA VAL A 199 4.11 -3.81 -7.72
C VAL A 199 3.03 -4.47 -6.85
N LYS A 200 3.36 -4.72 -5.59
CA LYS A 200 2.40 -5.21 -4.59
C LYS A 200 1.63 -4.02 -4.03
N LEU A 201 0.42 -3.81 -4.56
CA LEU A 201 -0.46 -2.72 -4.15
C LEU A 201 -1.44 -3.17 -3.07
N ILE A 202 -1.37 -2.50 -1.91
CA ILE A 202 -2.25 -2.70 -0.77
C ILE A 202 -3.02 -1.40 -0.53
N VAL A 203 -4.35 -1.50 -0.42
CA VAL A 203 -5.22 -0.41 -0.01
C VAL A 203 -5.64 -0.69 1.44
N LEU A 204 -5.29 0.21 2.35
CA LEU A 204 -5.63 0.11 3.77
C LEU A 204 -6.65 1.20 4.13
N LEU A 205 -7.87 0.78 4.45
CA LEU A 205 -8.99 1.66 4.81
C LEU A 205 -9.25 1.56 6.31
N ILE A 206 -9.11 2.68 7.04
CA ILE A 206 -9.25 2.74 8.49
C ILE A 206 -10.39 3.69 8.85
N ASP A 207 -11.36 3.18 9.62
CA ASP A 207 -12.49 3.95 10.15
C ASP A 207 -13.25 4.68 9.02
N GLU A 208 -13.41 3.96 7.90
CA GLU A 208 -14.14 4.43 6.71
C GLU A 208 -15.48 3.70 6.57
N ARG A 209 -16.37 4.23 5.74
CA ARG A 209 -17.73 3.70 5.61
C ARG A 209 -17.79 2.39 4.81
N PRO A 210 -18.66 1.42 5.17
CA PRO A 210 -18.79 0.14 4.47
C PRO A 210 -19.06 0.27 2.96
N GLU A 211 -19.86 1.25 2.55
CA GLU A 211 -20.16 1.52 1.14
C GLU A 211 -18.93 2.00 0.36
N GLU A 212 -18.04 2.78 0.99
CA GLU A 212 -16.78 3.23 0.39
C GLU A 212 -15.79 2.06 0.27
N VAL A 213 -15.73 1.19 1.28
CA VAL A 213 -14.93 -0.06 1.20
C VAL A 213 -15.38 -0.94 0.04
N THR A 214 -16.70 -1.05 -0.16
CA THR A 214 -17.27 -1.84 -1.27
C THR A 214 -16.91 -1.24 -2.62
N ASP A 215 -16.97 0.09 -2.75
CA ASP A 215 -16.56 0.81 -3.97
C ASP A 215 -15.08 0.55 -4.29
N TRP A 216 -14.20 0.63 -3.29
CA TRP A 216 -12.77 0.30 -3.45
C TRP A 216 -12.55 -1.11 -4.00
N LYS A 217 -13.22 -2.12 -3.42
CA LYS A 217 -13.10 -3.52 -3.85
C LYS A 217 -13.56 -3.76 -5.28
N ARG A 218 -14.51 -2.96 -5.78
CA ARG A 218 -15.05 -3.07 -7.14
C ARG A 218 -14.24 -2.28 -8.17
N THR A 219 -13.66 -1.17 -7.76
CA THR A 219 -13.05 -0.19 -8.67
C THR A 219 -11.55 -0.44 -8.88
N VAL A 220 -10.86 -1.07 -7.92
CA VAL A 220 -9.40 -1.21 -7.95
C VAL A 220 -8.99 -2.68 -7.88
N LYS A 221 -8.08 -3.08 -8.78
CA LYS A 221 -7.42 -4.38 -8.73
C LYS A 221 -6.20 -4.32 -7.81
N ALA A 222 -6.47 -4.44 -6.50
CA ALA A 222 -5.47 -4.42 -5.43
C ALA A 222 -5.94 -5.29 -4.26
N GLU A 223 -5.03 -5.55 -3.33
CA GLU A 223 -5.41 -6.12 -2.04
C GLU A 223 -6.04 -5.04 -1.17
N VAL A 224 -7.36 -5.09 -0.95
CA VAL A 224 -8.11 -4.10 -0.16
C VAL A 224 -8.38 -4.65 1.23
N ILE A 225 -7.70 -4.08 2.23
CA ILE A 225 -7.83 -4.41 3.65
C ILE A 225 -8.52 -3.25 4.35
N SER A 226 -9.56 -3.55 5.13
CA SER A 226 -10.36 -2.51 5.78
C SER A 226 -10.72 -2.84 7.22
N SER A 227 -10.85 -1.81 8.04
CA SER A 227 -11.54 -1.86 9.33
C SER A 227 -12.50 -0.66 9.35
N THR A 228 -13.81 -0.93 9.24
CA THR A 228 -14.84 0.12 9.13
C THR A 228 -15.07 0.83 10.46
N PHE A 229 -15.79 1.95 10.44
CA PHE A 229 -16.10 2.73 11.65
C PHE A 229 -16.92 1.96 12.71
N ASP A 230 -17.54 0.84 12.36
CA ASP A 230 -18.27 -0.02 13.29
C ASP A 230 -17.33 -0.79 14.24
N GLU A 231 -16.03 -0.82 13.91
CA GLU A 231 -15.02 -1.56 14.65
C GLU A 231 -14.35 -0.72 15.75
N PRO A 232 -13.92 -1.33 16.86
CA PRO A 232 -13.22 -0.62 17.92
C PRO A 232 -11.80 -0.21 17.48
N ALA A 233 -11.26 0.82 18.16
CA ALA A 233 -9.95 1.40 17.84
C ALA A 233 -8.81 0.37 17.89
N GLU A 234 -8.87 -0.60 18.80
CA GLU A 234 -7.91 -1.70 18.90
C GLU A 234 -7.82 -2.51 17.60
N ARG A 235 -8.95 -2.72 16.91
CA ARG A 235 -8.97 -3.42 15.61
C ARG A 235 -8.30 -2.59 14.52
N HIS A 236 -8.54 -1.29 14.48
CA HIS A 236 -7.85 -0.41 13.53
C HIS A 236 -6.33 -0.48 13.69
N VAL A 237 -5.85 -0.44 14.94
CA VAL A 237 -4.42 -0.55 15.26
C VAL A 237 -3.89 -1.92 14.85
N GLN A 238 -4.56 -3.02 15.25
CA GLN A 238 -4.12 -4.38 14.93
C GLN A 238 -4.01 -4.63 13.42
N VAL A 239 -5.03 -4.27 12.65
CA VAL A 239 -5.04 -4.45 11.19
C VAL A 239 -3.90 -3.66 10.55
N SER A 240 -3.68 -2.42 10.99
CA SER A 240 -2.57 -1.60 10.50
C SER A 240 -1.18 -2.20 10.83
N ASP A 241 -1.02 -2.77 12.03
CA ASP A 241 0.21 -3.42 12.49
C ASP A 241 0.51 -4.67 11.65
N ILE A 242 -0.49 -5.48 11.30
CA ILE A 242 -0.30 -6.65 10.41
C ILE A 242 0.07 -6.20 8.99
N VAL A 243 -0.65 -5.22 8.44
CA VAL A 243 -0.43 -4.73 7.07
C VAL A 243 0.98 -4.15 6.90
N ILE A 244 1.46 -3.35 7.86
CA ILE A 244 2.81 -2.78 7.76
C ILE A 244 3.88 -3.86 7.89
N GLU A 245 3.70 -4.84 8.77
CA GLU A 245 4.66 -5.94 8.91
C GLU A 245 4.66 -6.81 7.64
N LYS A 246 3.50 -7.10 7.04
CA LYS A 246 3.42 -7.78 5.73
C LYS A 246 4.20 -7.03 4.67
N ALA A 247 4.00 -5.72 4.55
CA ALA A 247 4.70 -4.89 3.59
C ALA A 247 6.22 -4.94 3.78
N LYS A 248 6.70 -4.83 5.04
CA LYS A 248 8.12 -4.98 5.35
C LYS A 248 8.68 -6.34 4.95
N ARG A 249 7.95 -7.44 5.23
CA ARG A 249 8.39 -8.80 4.82
C ARG A 249 8.50 -8.93 3.31
N LEU A 250 7.62 -8.29 2.54
CA LEU A 250 7.69 -8.27 1.08
C LEU A 250 8.88 -7.46 0.56
N VAL A 251 9.21 -6.32 1.18
CA VAL A 251 10.39 -5.52 0.82
C VAL A 251 11.69 -6.23 1.16
N GLU A 252 11.76 -6.96 2.27
CA GLU A 252 12.91 -7.83 2.60
C GLU A 252 13.18 -8.91 1.53
N MET A 253 12.18 -9.22 0.70
CA MET A 253 12.27 -10.13 -0.43
C MET A 253 12.53 -9.41 -1.77
N GLY A 254 12.82 -8.11 -1.74
CA GLY A 254 13.13 -7.28 -2.91
C GLY A 254 11.92 -6.81 -3.71
N ASN A 255 10.70 -6.89 -3.15
CA ASN A 255 9.49 -6.41 -3.84
C ASN A 255 9.31 -4.90 -3.66
N ASP A 256 8.78 -4.25 -4.70
CA ASP A 256 8.22 -2.90 -4.60
C ASP A 256 6.79 -3.00 -4.05
N VAL A 257 6.55 -2.38 -2.90
CA VAL A 257 5.25 -2.40 -2.20
C VAL A 257 4.71 -0.99 -2.10
N VAL A 258 3.44 -0.80 -2.45
CA VAL A 258 2.73 0.47 -2.29
C VAL A 258 1.56 0.26 -1.34
N ILE A 259 1.50 1.06 -0.27
CA ILE A 259 0.33 1.17 0.60
C ILE A 259 -0.38 2.49 0.33
N LEU A 260 -1.66 2.40 -0.03
CA LEU A 260 -2.57 3.55 -0.06
C LEU A 260 -3.39 3.53 1.23
N LEU A 261 -3.16 4.50 2.12
CA LEU A 261 -3.80 4.57 3.43
C LEU A 261 -4.87 5.68 3.45
N ASP A 262 -6.11 5.29 3.72
CA ASP A 262 -7.23 6.23 3.96
C ASP A 262 -7.83 5.95 5.35
N SER A 263 -7.44 6.66 6.42
CA SER A 263 -6.51 7.81 6.47
C SER A 263 -5.53 7.71 7.63
N ILE A 264 -4.41 8.45 7.53
CA ILE A 264 -3.44 8.50 8.62
C ILE A 264 -3.96 9.27 9.84
N THR A 265 -4.83 10.26 9.61
CA THR A 265 -5.49 11.01 10.69
C THR A 265 -6.35 10.08 11.55
N ARG A 266 -7.16 9.20 10.92
CA ARG A 266 -7.99 8.23 11.66
C ARG A 266 -7.15 7.17 12.37
N LEU A 267 -6.08 6.69 11.74
CA LEU A 267 -5.15 5.77 12.41
C LEU A 267 -4.49 6.39 13.64
N ALA A 268 -4.10 7.67 13.56
CA ALA A 268 -3.53 8.39 14.70
C ALA A 268 -4.55 8.60 15.84
N ARG A 269 -5.81 8.91 15.50
CA ARG A 269 -6.91 8.97 16.48
C ARG A 269 -7.11 7.63 17.19
N ALA A 270 -7.14 6.52 16.44
CA ALA A 270 -7.28 5.18 17.00
C ALA A 270 -6.13 4.85 17.98
N ASN A 271 -4.89 5.15 17.60
CA ASN A 271 -3.74 4.96 18.50
C ASN A 271 -3.82 5.83 19.76
N ASN A 272 -4.34 7.06 19.66
CA ASN A 272 -4.54 7.94 20.81
C ASN A 272 -5.59 7.40 21.79
N THR A 273 -6.61 6.71 21.29
CA THR A 273 -7.64 6.07 22.12
C THR A 273 -7.12 4.81 22.82
N VAL A 274 -6.29 4.02 22.14
CA VAL A 274 -5.82 2.71 22.65
C VAL A 274 -4.65 2.84 23.63
N ILE A 275 -3.83 3.89 23.51
CA ILE A 275 -2.65 4.03 24.36
C ILE A 275 -3.03 4.34 25.82
N PRO A 276 -2.40 3.71 26.82
CA PRO A 276 -2.56 4.13 28.21
C PRO A 276 -2.09 5.57 28.39
N HIS A 277 -2.84 6.36 29.18
CA HIS A 277 -2.50 7.76 29.43
C HIS A 277 -1.12 7.90 30.07
N SER A 278 -0.26 8.70 29.43
CA SER A 278 1.10 8.96 29.91
C SER A 278 1.19 10.09 30.94
N GLY A 279 0.09 10.82 31.15
CA GLY A 279 0.06 12.05 31.95
C GLY A 279 0.60 13.29 31.23
N LYS A 280 1.08 13.15 29.99
CA LYS A 280 1.57 14.26 29.15
C LYS A 280 0.68 14.42 27.92
N ILE A 281 -0.23 15.38 27.97
CA ILE A 281 -1.18 15.68 26.89
C ILE A 281 -0.69 16.93 26.14
N LEU A 282 -0.52 16.78 24.83
CA LEU A 282 -0.21 17.87 23.90
C LEU A 282 -1.46 18.70 23.59
N SER A 283 -1.27 19.78 22.83
CA SER A 283 -2.39 20.56 22.30
C SER A 283 -3.36 19.66 21.52
N GLY A 284 -4.66 19.96 21.58
CA GLY A 284 -5.67 19.18 20.87
C GLY A 284 -6.02 17.82 21.50
N GLY A 285 -5.55 17.51 22.72
CA GLY A 285 -5.94 16.28 23.44
C GLY A 285 -5.19 15.03 22.99
N VAL A 286 -4.04 15.20 22.32
CA VAL A 286 -3.19 14.09 21.86
C VAL A 286 -2.20 13.72 22.95
N ASP A 287 -2.13 12.46 23.35
CA ASP A 287 -1.09 11.99 24.26
C ASP A 287 0.29 12.05 23.57
N ALA A 288 1.32 12.45 24.31
CA ALA A 288 2.68 12.61 23.76
C ALA A 288 3.23 11.33 23.09
N TYR A 289 2.79 10.15 23.52
CA TYR A 289 3.22 8.87 22.95
C TYR A 289 2.25 8.30 21.90
N ALA A 290 1.04 8.86 21.77
CA ALA A 290 0.02 8.36 20.84
C ALA A 290 0.49 8.39 19.37
N LEU A 291 1.29 9.39 19.01
CA LEU A 291 1.78 9.56 17.64
C LEU A 291 3.00 8.72 17.31
N HIS A 292 3.63 8.06 18.29
CA HIS A 292 4.86 7.30 18.05
C HIS A 292 4.65 6.13 17.09
N LYS A 293 3.61 5.30 17.31
CA LYS A 293 3.27 4.17 16.44
C LYS A 293 2.87 4.63 15.02
N PRO A 294 1.92 5.57 14.84
CA PRO A 294 1.58 6.11 13.54
C PRO A 294 2.77 6.75 12.79
N LYS A 295 3.66 7.46 13.49
CA LYS A 295 4.90 8.00 12.89
C LYS A 295 5.83 6.89 12.41
N ARG A 296 5.99 5.82 13.18
CA ARG A 296 6.78 4.65 12.75
C ARG A 296 6.15 3.93 11.55
N PHE A 297 4.82 3.84 11.50
CA PHE A 297 4.10 3.31 10.33
C PHE A 297 4.44 4.13 9.08
N PHE A 298 4.24 5.44 9.12
CA PHE A 298 4.47 6.30 7.96
C PHE A 298 5.95 6.45 7.60
N GLY A 299 6.82 6.54 8.61
CA GLY A 299 8.27 6.59 8.47
C GLY A 299 8.91 5.26 8.05
N ALA A 300 8.14 4.17 7.99
CA ALA A 300 8.63 2.92 7.42
C ALA A 300 8.89 3.08 5.91
N ALA A 301 8.08 3.87 5.19
CA ALA A 301 8.25 4.06 3.76
C ALA A 301 9.62 4.66 3.40
N ARG A 302 10.32 3.98 2.50
CA ARG A 302 11.69 4.27 2.06
C ARG A 302 12.03 3.48 0.81
N ASN A 303 12.93 4.03 0.01
CA ASN A 303 13.65 3.25 -1.01
C ASN A 303 14.80 2.50 -0.31
N THR A 304 15.19 1.33 -0.82
CA THR A 304 16.27 0.53 -0.23
C THR A 304 17.33 0.19 -1.28
N GLU A 305 18.60 0.35 -0.91
CA GLU A 305 19.73 0.12 -1.81
C GLU A 305 19.80 -1.34 -2.28
N GLU A 306 19.51 -2.29 -1.40
CA GLU A 306 19.63 -3.72 -1.69
C GLU A 306 18.47 -4.31 -2.50
N GLY A 307 17.53 -3.47 -2.94
CA GLY A 307 16.36 -3.84 -3.72
C GLY A 307 15.07 -3.78 -2.92
N GLY A 308 13.95 -3.75 -3.65
CA GLY A 308 12.62 -3.46 -3.10
C GLY A 308 12.45 -2.00 -2.70
N SER A 309 11.21 -1.64 -2.36
CA SER A 309 10.89 -0.32 -1.82
C SER A 309 9.55 -0.37 -1.10
N LEU A 310 9.37 0.49 -0.08
CA LEU A 310 8.08 0.70 0.56
C LEU A 310 7.61 2.13 0.28
N THR A 311 6.60 2.27 -0.55
CA THR A 311 5.88 3.53 -0.78
C THR A 311 4.63 3.57 0.08
N ILE A 312 4.42 4.67 0.81
CA ILE A 312 3.16 4.92 1.54
C ILE A 312 2.62 6.26 1.08
N ILE A 313 1.42 6.25 0.50
CA ILE A 313 0.65 7.46 0.20
C ILE A 313 -0.56 7.45 1.11
N ALA A 314 -0.62 8.40 2.04
CA ALA A 314 -1.69 8.49 3.01
C ALA A 314 -2.50 9.78 2.86
N THR A 315 -3.81 9.71 3.08
CA THR A 315 -4.62 10.92 3.22
C THR A 315 -4.48 11.49 4.63
N ALA A 316 -4.37 12.82 4.72
CA ALA A 316 -4.43 13.56 5.97
C ALA A 316 -5.58 14.56 5.88
N LEU A 317 -6.45 14.56 6.91
CA LEU A 317 -7.59 15.47 6.97
C LEU A 317 -7.16 16.81 7.56
N ILE A 318 -7.54 17.90 6.89
CA ILE A 318 -7.42 19.28 7.37
C ILE A 318 -8.78 19.97 7.33
N ASP A 319 -8.88 21.16 7.91
CA ASP A 319 -10.11 21.99 7.91
C ASP A 319 -11.36 21.22 8.41
N THR A 320 -11.16 20.33 9.39
CA THR A 320 -12.22 19.55 10.04
C THR A 320 -12.86 20.30 11.21
N GLY A 321 -12.25 21.41 11.65
CA GLY A 321 -12.61 22.12 12.88
C GLY A 321 -12.07 21.45 14.16
N SER A 322 -11.30 20.36 14.04
CA SER A 322 -10.68 19.68 15.17
C SER A 322 -9.22 20.07 15.33
N ARG A 323 -8.89 20.69 16.46
CA ARG A 323 -7.50 21.01 16.83
C ARG A 323 -6.62 19.77 16.96
N MET A 324 -7.21 18.61 17.27
CA MET A 324 -6.51 17.33 17.29
C MET A 324 -5.97 16.99 15.89
N ASP A 325 -6.78 17.19 14.85
CA ASP A 325 -6.39 16.85 13.48
C ASP A 325 -5.30 17.78 12.95
N GLU A 326 -5.36 19.07 13.32
CA GLU A 326 -4.31 20.05 13.00
C GLU A 326 -2.97 19.62 13.59
N VAL A 327 -2.95 19.22 14.87
CA VAL A 327 -1.74 18.74 15.54
C VAL A 327 -1.23 17.46 14.89
N ILE A 328 -2.12 16.51 14.59
CA ILE A 328 -1.76 15.28 13.89
C ILE A 328 -1.13 15.59 12.52
N PHE A 329 -1.74 16.50 11.75
CA PHE A 329 -1.26 16.87 10.43
C PHE A 329 0.16 17.47 10.48
N GLU A 330 0.41 18.44 11.36
CA GLU A 330 1.73 19.07 11.47
C GLU A 330 2.83 18.06 11.83
N GLU A 331 2.52 17.09 12.68
CA GLU A 331 3.45 16.03 13.08
C GLU A 331 3.82 15.08 11.92
N PHE A 332 2.88 14.84 11.00
CA PHE A 332 3.14 14.01 9.82
C PHE A 332 3.76 14.78 8.66
N LYS A 333 3.45 16.07 8.52
CA LYS A 333 4.04 16.96 7.52
C LYS A 333 5.57 16.96 7.60
N GLY A 334 6.12 17.01 8.82
CA GLY A 334 7.57 16.91 9.05
C GLY A 334 8.18 15.55 8.67
N THR A 335 7.38 14.49 8.67
CA THR A 335 7.82 13.10 8.41
C THR A 335 7.79 12.74 6.91
N GLY A 336 6.87 13.35 6.17
CA GLY A 336 6.68 13.14 4.73
C GLY A 336 7.76 13.80 3.87
N ASN A 337 7.85 13.36 2.61
CA ASN A 337 8.72 13.95 1.59
C ASN A 337 7.97 14.29 0.29
N MET A 338 6.66 14.08 0.24
CA MET A 338 5.76 14.55 -0.82
C MET A 338 4.46 15.02 -0.19
N GLU A 339 3.93 16.14 -0.69
CA GLU A 339 2.66 16.72 -0.27
C GLU A 339 1.83 17.06 -1.51
N VAL A 340 0.59 16.58 -1.54
CA VAL A 340 -0.43 16.95 -2.51
C VAL A 340 -1.56 17.59 -1.74
N VAL A 341 -1.75 18.89 -1.92
CA VAL A 341 -2.77 19.65 -1.20
C VAL A 341 -4.01 19.73 -2.07
N LEU A 342 -5.15 19.30 -1.55
CA LEU A 342 -6.44 19.49 -2.19
C LEU A 342 -7.11 20.77 -1.68
N ASP A 343 -7.65 21.55 -2.61
CA ASP A 343 -8.25 22.84 -2.32
C ASP A 343 -9.79 22.78 -2.39
N ARG A 344 -10.45 23.34 -1.37
CA ARG A 344 -11.91 23.34 -1.26
C ARG A 344 -12.56 24.25 -2.31
N SER A 345 -11.93 25.38 -2.67
CA SER A 345 -12.50 26.32 -3.64
C SER A 345 -12.56 25.73 -5.06
N LEU A 346 -11.59 24.88 -5.43
CA LEU A 346 -11.64 24.08 -6.66
C LEU A 346 -12.80 23.08 -6.63
N ALA A 347 -12.92 22.32 -5.54
CA ALA A 347 -13.95 21.30 -5.39
C ALA A 347 -15.38 21.90 -5.40
N ASP A 348 -15.59 23.02 -4.71
CA ASP A 348 -16.88 23.72 -4.65
C ASP A 348 -17.32 24.24 -6.03
N ARG A 349 -16.35 24.61 -6.89
CA ARG A 349 -16.57 24.99 -8.29
C ARG A 349 -16.62 23.79 -9.25
N ARG A 350 -16.49 22.56 -8.75
CA ARG A 350 -16.46 21.31 -9.53
C ARG A 350 -15.29 21.23 -10.52
N ILE A 351 -14.16 21.84 -10.18
CA ILE A 351 -12.93 21.77 -10.96
C ILE A 351 -12.09 20.61 -10.42
N PHE A 352 -11.84 19.60 -11.25
CA PHE A 352 -11.07 18.41 -10.88
C PHE A 352 -9.92 18.16 -11.87
N PRO A 353 -8.72 17.75 -11.39
CA PRO A 353 -8.37 17.47 -10.00
C PRO A 353 -8.34 18.74 -9.13
N ALA A 354 -8.85 18.66 -7.90
CA ALA A 354 -8.90 19.79 -6.99
C ALA A 354 -7.54 20.00 -6.28
N ILE A 355 -6.44 19.94 -7.02
CA ILE A 355 -5.07 20.03 -6.49
C ILE A 355 -4.63 21.49 -6.49
N ASP A 356 -4.17 21.99 -5.35
CA ASP A 356 -3.44 23.25 -5.27
C ASP A 356 -2.03 23.05 -5.86
N VAL A 357 -1.84 23.58 -7.07
CA VAL A 357 -0.61 23.43 -7.84
C VAL A 357 0.60 24.12 -7.21
N ASN A 358 0.36 25.17 -6.41
CA ASN A 358 1.40 25.99 -5.81
C ASN A 358 1.88 25.40 -4.48
N ARG A 359 0.97 24.76 -3.73
CA ARG A 359 1.29 24.11 -2.45
C ARG A 359 1.72 22.65 -2.58
N SER A 360 1.54 22.02 -3.74
CA SER A 360 1.89 20.62 -3.97
C SER A 360 3.32 20.47 -4.51
N GLY A 361 4.02 19.45 -4.03
CA GLY A 361 5.41 19.23 -4.41
C GLY A 361 6.02 17.95 -3.85
N THR A 362 7.18 17.59 -4.38
CA THR A 362 7.99 16.45 -3.90
C THR A 362 9.41 16.91 -3.63
N ARG A 363 9.93 16.57 -2.46
CA ARG A 363 11.34 16.84 -2.12
C ARG A 363 12.24 15.95 -2.99
N LYS A 364 13.37 16.49 -3.44
CA LYS A 364 14.34 15.77 -4.28
C LYS A 364 13.76 15.28 -5.61
N GLU A 365 12.85 16.05 -6.22
CA GLU A 365 12.23 15.69 -7.51
C GLU A 365 13.25 15.60 -8.67
N GLU A 366 14.45 16.19 -8.52
CA GLU A 366 15.56 16.04 -9.46
C GLU A 366 16.08 14.61 -9.61
N LEU A 367 15.82 13.73 -8.63
CA LEU A 367 16.14 12.30 -8.70
C LEU A 367 15.11 11.50 -9.49
N LEU A 368 13.91 12.06 -9.71
CA LEU A 368 12.78 11.38 -10.36
C LEU A 368 12.52 11.90 -11.77
N ILE A 369 12.91 13.13 -12.05
CA ILE A 369 12.64 13.84 -13.30
C ILE A 369 13.96 14.24 -13.95
N LYS A 370 14.10 13.93 -15.25
CA LYS A 370 15.26 14.36 -16.04
C LYS A 370 15.39 15.88 -16.06
N GLU A 371 16.61 16.38 -15.99
CA GLU A 371 16.94 17.80 -15.91
C GLU A 371 16.19 18.67 -16.94
N GLU A 372 16.18 18.27 -18.22
CA GLU A 372 15.49 19.02 -19.28
C GLU A 372 13.98 19.15 -19.03
N THR A 373 13.33 18.08 -18.57
CA THR A 373 11.90 18.08 -18.24
C THR A 373 11.65 18.92 -16.99
N LEU A 374 12.55 18.83 -16.00
CA LEU A 374 12.46 19.57 -14.77
C LEU A 374 12.55 21.09 -15.01
N SER A 375 13.48 21.55 -15.86
CA SER A 375 13.58 22.98 -16.20
C SER A 375 12.28 23.54 -16.77
N ARG A 376 11.57 22.75 -17.59
CA ARG A 376 10.25 23.15 -18.15
C ARG A 376 9.16 23.18 -17.09
N ILE A 377 9.12 22.18 -16.20
CA ILE A 377 8.20 22.16 -15.05
C ILE A 377 8.44 23.37 -14.14
N TRP A 378 9.69 23.79 -13.95
CA TRP A 378 10.03 24.99 -13.19
C TRP A 378 9.49 26.27 -13.83
N LEU A 379 9.57 26.40 -15.16
CA LEU A 379 8.96 27.52 -15.87
C LEU A 379 7.43 27.50 -15.70
N LEU A 380 6.81 26.32 -15.83
CA LEU A 380 5.39 26.15 -15.59
C LEU A 380 5.01 26.59 -14.17
N ARG A 381 5.74 26.15 -13.13
CA ARG A 381 5.50 26.57 -11.74
C ARG A 381 5.58 28.09 -11.56
N LYS A 382 6.52 28.77 -12.22
CA LYS A 382 6.63 30.24 -12.18
C LYS A 382 5.43 30.94 -12.82
N ILE A 383 4.87 30.38 -13.88
CA ILE A 383 3.66 30.94 -14.51
C ILE A 383 2.46 30.73 -13.58
N LEU A 384 2.33 29.54 -13.00
CA LEU A 384 1.22 29.18 -12.12
C LEU A 384 1.25 29.91 -10.76
N SER A 385 2.42 30.33 -10.28
CA SER A 385 2.54 31.01 -8.99
C SER A 385 1.93 32.41 -8.95
N GLU A 386 1.74 33.05 -10.11
CA GLU A 386 1.09 34.36 -10.23
C GLU A 386 -0.44 34.25 -10.26
N LEU A 387 -0.98 33.03 -10.37
CA LEU A 387 -2.41 32.76 -10.49
C LEU A 387 -3.00 32.25 -9.18
N THR A 388 -4.27 32.54 -8.95
CA THR A 388 -5.01 31.90 -7.86
C THR A 388 -5.17 30.40 -8.13
N PRO A 389 -5.41 29.54 -7.11
CA PRO A 389 -5.54 28.09 -7.32
C PRO A 389 -6.56 27.70 -8.39
N VAL A 390 -7.69 28.42 -8.47
CA VAL A 390 -8.74 28.22 -9.47
C VAL A 390 -8.22 28.54 -10.88
N GLU A 391 -7.68 29.73 -11.07
CA GLU A 391 -7.15 30.18 -12.37
C GLU A 391 -5.99 29.30 -12.84
N ALA A 392 -5.11 28.90 -11.92
CA ALA A 392 -3.96 28.06 -12.20
C ALA A 392 -4.38 26.68 -12.70
N MET A 393 -5.37 26.05 -12.05
CA MET A 393 -5.89 24.75 -12.47
C MET A 393 -6.66 24.84 -13.81
N GLU A 394 -7.49 25.87 -13.99
CA GLU A 394 -8.20 26.09 -15.25
C GLU A 394 -7.23 26.32 -16.42
N PHE A 395 -6.21 27.16 -16.22
CA PHE A 395 -5.16 27.40 -17.20
C PHE A 395 -4.43 26.11 -17.57
N LEU A 396 -4.02 25.33 -16.54
CA LEU A 396 -3.31 24.07 -16.76
C LEU A 396 -4.17 23.07 -17.55
N LEU A 397 -5.43 22.89 -17.16
CA LEU A 397 -6.36 21.99 -17.84
C LEU A 397 -6.67 22.43 -19.28
N ASP A 398 -6.83 23.73 -19.52
CA ASP A 398 -7.05 24.29 -20.86
C ASP A 398 -5.89 23.94 -21.80
N LYS A 399 -4.65 24.19 -21.36
CA LYS A 399 -3.45 23.86 -22.15
C LYS A 399 -3.26 22.35 -22.33
N MET A 400 -3.63 21.54 -21.35
CA MET A 400 -3.49 20.09 -21.44
C MET A 400 -4.50 19.42 -22.37
N ARG A 401 -5.73 19.96 -22.50
CA ARG A 401 -6.80 19.36 -23.35
C ARG A 401 -6.41 19.21 -24.82
N GLY A 402 -5.51 20.05 -25.32
CA GLY A 402 -4.99 19.98 -26.69
C GLY A 402 -3.89 18.94 -26.92
N THR A 403 -3.49 18.18 -25.90
CA THR A 403 -2.26 17.36 -25.93
C THR A 403 -2.54 15.92 -25.47
N LYS A 404 -1.86 14.95 -26.08
CA LYS A 404 -2.08 13.52 -25.79
C LYS A 404 -1.39 13.07 -24.52
N ASN A 405 -0.27 13.70 -24.17
CA ASN A 405 0.53 13.35 -23.00
C ASN A 405 1.33 14.53 -22.47
N ASN A 406 1.96 14.34 -21.31
CA ASN A 406 2.75 15.35 -20.62
C ASN A 406 3.99 15.80 -21.40
N LYS A 407 4.57 14.91 -22.22
CA LYS A 407 5.70 15.27 -23.08
C LYS A 407 5.28 16.30 -24.14
N GLU A 408 4.21 16.02 -24.87
CA GLU A 408 3.65 16.92 -25.89
C GLU A 408 3.20 18.25 -25.27
N PHE A 409 2.59 18.21 -24.07
CA PHE A 409 2.25 19.41 -23.32
C PHE A 409 3.47 20.29 -23.02
N LEU A 410 4.53 19.72 -22.44
CA LEU A 410 5.74 20.47 -22.12
C LEU A 410 6.51 20.95 -23.37
N GLU A 411 6.36 20.27 -24.52
CA GLU A 411 6.91 20.72 -25.80
C GLU A 411 6.12 21.90 -26.38
N SER A 412 4.80 21.91 -26.24
CA SER A 412 3.94 22.99 -26.73
C SER A 412 4.14 24.34 -26.04
N MET A 413 4.73 24.36 -24.83
CA MET A 413 5.03 25.59 -24.09
C MET A 413 6.17 26.43 -24.70
N ASN A 414 6.92 25.88 -25.64
CA ASN A 414 8.01 26.57 -26.35
C ASN A 414 7.54 27.32 -27.61
N SER A 415 6.24 27.28 -27.93
CA SER A 415 5.66 27.85 -29.16
C SER A 415 4.91 29.15 -28.90
#